data_AF-A0A3D1S671-F1
#
_entry.id   AF-A0A3D1S671-F1
#
_cell.length_a   1.000
_cell.length_b   1.000
_cell.length_c   1.000
_cell.angle_alpha   90.00
_cell.angle_beta   90.00
_cell.angle_gamma   90.00
#
_symmetry.space_group_name_H-M   'P 1'
#
loop_
_entity.id
_entity.type
_entity.pdbx_description
1 polymer ?
#
loop_
_entity_poly.entity_id
_entity_poly.type
_entity_poly.pdbx_seq_one_letter_code
_entity_poly.pdbx_strand_id
1 'polypeptide(L)'
;NELKNVGLAQRIADVSGRRPSDWLLAEADYLVKLAGKKLWLENDVKSAIMLLKSADVRISDLADASLLPVRALLAKDIQTLQQVNQVATESIALSISALIAQVDTLPLDTLKLPDAEVPAQQATVSNDVSNWQENLKASWDAIVSDFVTVEKRTAAITPFMSAKQQWLAREQLKFALLNAQQAVMQGQSTLYKQALQQSLDIVVAHYQLDNVGIEAYISTIQELVMLDTSRELPAQLDAQQPLGEIIEQRIQTLFAGGR
;
A
#
# COMPACT_ATOMS: atom_id res chain seq x y z
N ASN A 1 -56.23 -13.92 -36.22
CA ASN A 1 -54.78 -13.66 -36.42
C ASN A 1 -54.23 -12.57 -35.50
N GLU A 2 -55.04 -11.64 -35.00
CA GLU A 2 -54.58 -10.54 -34.13
C GLU A 2 -54.15 -11.00 -32.72
N LEU A 3 -54.83 -11.98 -32.12
CA LEU A 3 -54.47 -12.53 -30.79
C LEU A 3 -53.09 -13.22 -30.74
N LYS A 4 -52.61 -13.76 -31.88
CA LYS A 4 -51.27 -14.36 -31.98
C LYS A 4 -50.16 -13.31 -32.08
N ASN A 5 -50.45 -12.16 -32.72
CA ASN A 5 -49.47 -11.07 -32.86
C ASN A 5 -49.27 -10.30 -31.56
N VAL A 6 -50.32 -10.12 -30.74
CA VAL A 6 -50.20 -9.53 -29.39
C VAL A 6 -49.33 -10.41 -28.50
N GLY A 7 -49.56 -11.73 -28.50
CA GLY A 7 -48.73 -12.67 -27.74
C GLY A 7 -47.28 -12.78 -28.21
N LEU A 8 -46.99 -12.53 -29.50
CA LEU A 8 -45.63 -12.51 -30.03
C LEU A 8 -44.91 -11.20 -29.67
N ALA A 9 -45.60 -10.06 -29.79
CA ALA A 9 -45.08 -8.75 -29.39
C ALA A 9 -44.79 -8.69 -27.89
N GLN A 10 -45.66 -9.27 -27.05
CA GLN A 10 -45.45 -9.40 -25.61
C GLN A 10 -44.20 -10.24 -25.29
N ARG A 11 -44.01 -11.37 -25.98
CA ARG A 11 -42.81 -12.23 -25.82
C ARG A 11 -41.54 -11.56 -26.31
N ILE A 12 -41.60 -10.81 -27.41
CA ILE A 12 -40.46 -10.05 -27.94
C ILE A 12 -40.11 -8.90 -26.99
N ALA A 13 -41.09 -8.21 -26.41
CA ALA A 13 -40.88 -7.19 -25.39
C ALA A 13 -40.31 -7.76 -24.09
N ASP A 14 -40.80 -8.91 -23.61
CA ASP A 14 -40.24 -9.63 -22.45
C ASP A 14 -38.79 -10.05 -22.69
N VAL A 15 -38.49 -10.59 -23.86
CA VAL A 15 -37.13 -11.01 -24.24
C VAL A 15 -36.21 -9.81 -24.44
N SER A 16 -36.73 -8.66 -24.89
CA SER A 16 -35.95 -7.43 -25.09
C SER A 16 -35.79 -6.59 -23.82
N GLY A 17 -36.66 -6.74 -22.82
CA GLY A 17 -36.54 -6.10 -21.49
C GLY A 17 -35.68 -6.89 -20.50
N ARG A 18 -35.59 -8.23 -20.67
CA ARG A 18 -34.69 -9.09 -19.89
C ARG A 18 -33.21 -8.93 -20.28
N ARG A 19 -32.90 -8.73 -21.57
CA ARG A 19 -31.50 -8.58 -22.04
C ARG A 19 -30.77 -7.34 -21.46
N PRO A 20 -31.38 -6.14 -21.37
CA PRO A 20 -30.77 -4.97 -20.72
C PRO A 20 -30.60 -5.15 -19.21
N SER A 21 -31.51 -5.87 -18.55
CA SER A 21 -31.43 -6.11 -17.12
C SER A 21 -30.35 -7.14 -16.77
N ASP A 22 -30.19 -8.19 -17.57
CA ASP A 22 -29.12 -9.17 -17.37
C ASP A 22 -27.71 -8.57 -17.58
N TRP A 23 -27.57 -7.61 -18.51
CA TRP A 23 -26.32 -6.88 -18.71
C TRP A 23 -25.95 -5.99 -17.51
N LEU A 24 -26.92 -5.25 -16.95
CA LEU A 24 -26.68 -4.42 -15.76
C LEU A 24 -26.23 -5.24 -14.54
N LEU A 25 -26.82 -6.43 -14.37
CA LEU A 25 -26.43 -7.33 -13.29
C LEU A 25 -25.03 -7.92 -13.50
N ALA A 26 -24.68 -8.30 -14.74
CA ALA A 26 -23.33 -8.75 -15.08
C ALA A 26 -22.27 -7.65 -14.89
N GLU A 27 -22.60 -6.41 -15.22
CA GLU A 27 -21.74 -5.25 -14.97
C GLU A 27 -21.54 -5.02 -13.47
N ALA A 28 -22.60 -5.15 -12.66
CA ALA A 28 -22.49 -5.06 -11.20
C ALA A 28 -21.53 -6.13 -10.64
N ASP A 29 -21.64 -7.37 -11.08
CA ASP A 29 -20.75 -8.46 -10.67
C ASP A 29 -19.29 -8.22 -11.09
N TYR A 30 -19.07 -7.75 -12.32
CA TYR A 30 -17.74 -7.34 -12.77
C TYR A 30 -17.15 -6.25 -11.87
N LEU A 31 -17.92 -5.21 -11.54
CA LEU A 31 -17.50 -4.12 -10.67
C LEU A 31 -17.16 -4.60 -9.26
N VAL A 32 -17.93 -5.52 -8.68
CA VAL A 32 -17.65 -6.12 -7.35
C VAL A 32 -16.37 -6.95 -7.38
N LYS A 33 -16.16 -7.78 -8.41
CA LYS A 33 -14.92 -8.55 -8.58
C LYS A 33 -13.70 -7.64 -8.76
N LEU A 34 -13.84 -6.57 -9.54
CA LEU A 34 -12.79 -5.58 -9.72
C LEU A 34 -12.50 -4.82 -8.42
N ALA A 35 -13.53 -4.52 -7.61
CA ALA A 35 -13.36 -3.92 -6.29
C ALA A 35 -12.52 -4.82 -5.38
N GLY A 36 -12.80 -6.13 -5.37
CA GLY A 36 -12.00 -7.13 -4.66
C GLY A 36 -10.54 -7.13 -5.11
N LYS A 37 -10.28 -7.11 -6.44
CA LYS A 37 -8.91 -7.00 -6.96
C LYS A 37 -8.21 -5.72 -6.49
N LYS A 38 -8.86 -4.56 -6.58
CA LYS A 38 -8.32 -3.29 -6.08
C LYS A 38 -7.99 -3.35 -4.59
N LEU A 39 -8.87 -3.98 -3.81
CA LEU A 39 -8.72 -4.12 -2.38
C LEU A 39 -7.53 -5.03 -1.99
N TRP A 40 -7.48 -6.26 -2.49
CA TRP A 40 -6.54 -7.27 -2.01
C TRP A 40 -5.19 -7.26 -2.73
N LEU A 41 -5.16 -6.90 -4.02
CA LEU A 41 -3.93 -6.90 -4.82
C LEU A 41 -3.24 -5.53 -4.79
N GLU A 42 -4.03 -4.45 -4.80
CA GLU A 42 -3.49 -3.09 -4.95
C GLU A 42 -3.58 -2.28 -3.65
N ASN A 43 -4.23 -2.81 -2.61
CA ASN A 43 -4.49 -2.11 -1.33
C ASN A 43 -5.19 -0.75 -1.53
N ASP A 44 -5.96 -0.65 -2.62
CA ASP A 44 -6.66 0.56 -3.04
C ASP A 44 -8.11 0.53 -2.56
N VAL A 45 -8.27 0.83 -1.27
CA VAL A 45 -9.58 0.91 -0.59
C VAL A 45 -10.48 1.97 -1.23
N LYS A 46 -9.90 3.09 -1.69
CA LYS A 46 -10.67 4.19 -2.29
C LYS A 46 -11.33 3.75 -3.60
N SER A 47 -10.55 3.16 -4.51
CA SER A 47 -11.09 2.64 -5.76
C SER A 47 -12.06 1.49 -5.53
N ALA A 48 -11.79 0.60 -4.57
CA ALA A 48 -12.71 -0.47 -4.20
C ALA A 48 -14.09 0.09 -3.78
N ILE A 49 -14.13 1.09 -2.90
CA ILE A 49 -15.38 1.76 -2.50
C ILE A 49 -16.10 2.38 -3.71
N MET A 50 -15.38 3.05 -4.62
CA MET A 50 -15.97 3.66 -5.81
C MET A 50 -16.60 2.62 -6.75
N LEU A 51 -15.95 1.46 -6.91
CA LEU A 51 -16.45 0.34 -7.70
C LEU A 51 -17.68 -0.29 -7.06
N LEU A 52 -17.70 -0.51 -5.75
CA LEU A 52 -18.88 -1.03 -5.03
C LEU A 52 -20.08 -0.08 -5.12
N LYS A 53 -19.85 1.23 -4.99
CA LYS A 53 -20.91 2.24 -5.21
C LYS A 53 -21.44 2.20 -6.64
N SER A 54 -20.56 2.00 -7.62
CA SER A 54 -20.96 1.88 -9.02
C SER A 54 -21.77 0.60 -9.26
N ALA A 55 -21.42 -0.51 -8.61
CA ALA A 55 -22.20 -1.74 -8.64
C ALA A 55 -23.59 -1.55 -8.03
N ASP A 56 -23.70 -0.87 -6.88
CA ASP A 56 -25.02 -0.58 -6.27
C ASP A 56 -25.91 0.27 -7.18
N VAL A 57 -25.34 1.24 -7.90
CA VAL A 57 -26.08 2.02 -8.91
C VAL A 57 -26.63 1.12 -10.02
N ARG A 58 -25.79 0.22 -10.58
CA ARG A 58 -26.24 -0.74 -11.61
C ARG A 58 -27.35 -1.65 -11.12
N ILE A 59 -27.28 -2.11 -9.86
CA ILE A 59 -28.34 -2.93 -9.26
C ILE A 59 -29.60 -2.09 -9.00
N SER A 60 -29.46 -0.83 -8.62
CA SER A 60 -30.60 0.07 -8.41
C SER A 60 -31.34 0.39 -9.72
N ASP A 61 -30.62 0.51 -10.84
CA ASP A 61 -31.19 0.76 -12.18
C ASP A 61 -32.12 -0.38 -12.65
N LEU A 62 -31.99 -1.57 -12.06
CA LEU A 62 -32.85 -2.72 -12.35
C LEU A 62 -34.27 -2.61 -11.78
N ALA A 63 -34.46 -1.77 -10.75
CA ALA A 63 -35.72 -1.59 -10.04
C ALA A 63 -36.38 -2.92 -9.56
N ASP A 64 -35.56 -3.92 -9.22
CA ASP A 64 -36.01 -5.26 -8.82
C ASP A 64 -35.88 -5.46 -7.30
N ALA A 65 -37.03 -5.68 -6.64
CA ALA A 65 -37.09 -5.88 -5.19
C ALA A 65 -36.38 -7.17 -4.73
N SER A 66 -36.22 -8.17 -5.61
CA SER A 66 -35.51 -9.40 -5.26
C SER A 66 -34.01 -9.16 -5.02
N LEU A 67 -33.47 -8.02 -5.44
CA LEU A 67 -32.04 -7.66 -5.31
C LEU A 67 -31.75 -6.84 -4.04
N LEU A 68 -32.78 -6.47 -3.27
CA LEU A 68 -32.60 -5.74 -2.00
C LEU A 68 -31.63 -6.41 -1.02
N PRO A 69 -31.60 -7.75 -0.86
CA PRO A 69 -30.60 -8.41 -0.01
C PRO A 69 -29.16 -8.14 -0.46
N VAL A 70 -28.87 -8.17 -1.76
CA VAL A 70 -27.52 -7.89 -2.28
C VAL A 70 -27.15 -6.42 -2.07
N ARG A 71 -28.10 -5.50 -2.27
CA ARG A 71 -27.85 -4.07 -2.00
C ARG A 71 -27.50 -3.80 -0.54
N ALA A 72 -28.14 -4.51 0.40
CA ALA A 72 -27.81 -4.42 1.81
C ALA A 72 -26.38 -4.91 2.10
N LEU A 73 -25.94 -5.99 1.45
CA LEU A 73 -24.57 -6.49 1.55
C LEU A 73 -23.56 -5.50 0.95
N LEU A 74 -23.84 -4.91 -0.21
CA LEU A 74 -23.00 -3.86 -0.80
C LEU A 74 -22.86 -2.65 0.12
N ALA A 75 -23.96 -2.21 0.73
CA ALA A 75 -23.92 -1.12 1.69
C ALA A 75 -23.05 -1.46 2.91
N LYS A 76 -23.13 -2.70 3.41
CA LYS A 76 -22.29 -3.21 4.51
C LYS A 76 -20.81 -3.26 4.11
N ASP A 77 -20.50 -3.77 2.92
CA ASP A 77 -19.12 -3.80 2.39
C ASP A 77 -18.55 -2.38 2.28
N ILE A 78 -19.32 -1.44 1.71
CA ILE A 78 -18.93 -0.03 1.60
C ILE A 78 -18.66 0.56 2.98
N GLN A 79 -19.55 0.36 3.95
CA GLN A 79 -19.39 0.87 5.31
C GLN A 79 -18.16 0.27 6.01
N THR A 80 -17.93 -1.04 5.83
CA THR A 80 -16.76 -1.74 6.39
C THR A 80 -15.47 -1.14 5.83
N LEU A 81 -15.39 -0.93 4.51
CA LEU A 81 -14.22 -0.32 3.88
C LEU A 81 -14.02 1.15 4.27
N GLN A 82 -15.10 1.90 4.53
CA GLN A 82 -15.02 3.28 5.01
C GLN A 82 -14.46 3.39 6.44
N GLN A 83 -14.56 2.34 7.24
CA GLN A 83 -14.01 2.29 8.60
C GLN A 83 -12.51 1.95 8.61
N VAL A 84 -11.94 1.51 7.50
CA VAL A 84 -10.49 1.28 7.37
C VAL A 84 -9.77 2.64 7.54
N ASN A 85 -8.99 2.76 8.62
CA ASN A 85 -8.42 4.02 9.09
C ASN A 85 -7.38 4.61 8.11
N GLN A 86 -7.76 5.68 7.40
CA GLN A 86 -6.86 6.40 6.48
C GLN A 86 -5.99 7.45 7.19
N VAL A 87 -6.43 7.95 8.35
CA VAL A 87 -5.82 9.12 9.04
C VAL A 87 -4.40 8.82 9.51
N ALA A 88 -4.12 7.60 9.96
CA ALA A 88 -2.78 7.21 10.38
C ALA A 88 -1.75 7.38 9.25
N THR A 89 -2.10 6.99 8.02
CA THR A 89 -1.16 7.04 6.88
C THR A 89 -0.82 8.46 6.44
N GLU A 90 -1.73 9.41 6.60
CA GLU A 90 -1.50 10.82 6.27
C GLU A 90 -0.51 11.47 7.23
N SER A 91 -0.66 11.23 8.54
CA SER A 91 0.27 11.73 9.55
C SER A 91 1.69 11.20 9.38
N ILE A 92 1.82 9.92 8.99
CA ILE A 92 3.10 9.30 8.67
C ILE A 92 3.71 9.93 7.41
N ALA A 93 2.90 10.10 6.35
CA ALA A 93 3.36 10.75 5.12
C ALA A 93 3.86 12.17 5.36
N LEU A 94 3.20 12.95 6.23
CA LEU A 94 3.65 14.29 6.63
C LEU A 94 4.96 14.26 7.41
N SER A 95 5.14 13.27 8.29
CA SER A 95 6.39 13.07 9.03
C SER A 95 7.56 12.79 8.07
N ILE A 96 7.33 11.98 7.03
CA ILE A 96 8.32 11.72 5.98
C ILE A 96 8.60 12.97 5.15
N SER A 97 7.59 13.79 4.82
CA SER A 97 7.80 15.10 4.17
C SER A 97 8.73 16.00 4.98
N ALA A 98 8.58 16.01 6.32
CA ALA A 98 9.44 16.79 7.19
C ALA A 98 10.90 16.27 7.18
N LEU A 99 11.10 14.95 7.08
CA LEU A 99 12.42 14.35 6.90
C LEU A 99 13.05 14.74 5.55
N ILE A 100 12.28 14.70 4.46
CA ILE A 100 12.74 15.08 3.11
C ILE A 100 13.20 16.55 3.10
N ALA A 101 12.43 17.45 3.72
CA ALA A 101 12.75 18.87 3.79
C ALA A 101 14.05 19.18 4.54
N GLN A 102 14.49 18.29 5.44
CA GLN A 102 15.72 18.46 6.21
C GLN A 102 16.97 17.96 5.48
N VAL A 103 16.86 17.08 4.48
CA VAL A 103 18.00 16.39 3.83
C VAL A 103 19.11 17.35 3.39
N ASP A 104 18.77 18.50 2.81
CA ASP A 104 19.77 19.43 2.28
C ASP A 104 20.57 20.15 3.39
N THR A 105 20.03 20.19 4.61
CA THR A 105 20.66 20.82 5.79
C THR A 105 21.55 19.87 6.59
N LEU A 106 21.41 18.57 6.34
CA LEU A 106 22.13 17.54 7.09
C LEU A 106 23.63 17.53 6.71
N PRO A 107 24.52 17.43 7.72
CA PRO A 107 25.96 17.40 7.48
C PRO A 107 26.40 16.03 6.94
N LEU A 108 27.03 16.04 5.75
CA LEU A 108 27.62 14.86 5.16
C LEU A 108 28.98 14.54 5.78
N ASP A 109 29.29 13.27 5.90
CA ASP A 109 30.64 12.84 6.28
C ASP A 109 31.58 13.03 5.08
N THR A 110 32.33 14.13 5.12
CA THR A 110 33.22 14.54 4.03
C THR A 110 34.67 14.22 4.33
N LEU A 111 34.97 13.57 5.46
CA LEU A 111 36.33 13.36 5.96
C LEU A 111 36.57 11.87 6.20
N LYS A 112 37.45 11.23 5.40
CA LYS A 112 37.92 9.89 5.76
C LYS A 112 39.09 10.00 6.73
N LEU A 113 38.92 9.46 7.93
CA LEU A 113 40.04 9.03 8.77
C LEU A 113 40.54 7.68 8.23
N PRO A 114 41.85 7.39 8.24
CA PRO A 114 42.38 6.09 7.83
C PRO A 114 41.76 4.96 8.67
N ASP A 115 41.38 3.86 8.02
CA ASP A 115 40.79 2.70 8.69
C ASP A 115 41.74 2.19 9.80
N ALA A 116 41.25 2.09 11.04
CA ALA A 116 41.90 1.30 12.06
C ALA A 116 41.66 -0.18 11.76
N GLU A 117 42.67 -1.03 11.95
CA GLU A 117 42.54 -2.48 11.80
C GLU A 117 41.52 -3.01 12.82
N VAL A 118 40.29 -3.31 12.38
CA VAL A 118 39.24 -3.92 13.20
C VAL A 118 39.45 -5.45 13.21
N PRO A 119 39.45 -6.12 14.37
CA PRO A 119 39.41 -7.57 14.42
C PRO A 119 38.03 -8.08 13.97
N ALA A 120 38.03 -9.02 13.03
CA ALA A 120 36.82 -9.60 12.47
C ALA A 120 36.00 -10.33 13.55
N GLN A 121 34.81 -9.80 13.88
CA GLN A 121 33.74 -10.58 14.51
C GLN A 121 32.52 -10.57 13.59
N GLN A 122 32.24 -11.75 13.05
CA GLN A 122 31.11 -12.01 12.17
C GLN A 122 29.82 -12.04 12.99
N ALA A 123 29.01 -11.00 12.90
CA ALA A 123 27.61 -11.08 13.28
C ALA A 123 26.87 -11.92 12.22
N THR A 124 26.40 -13.10 12.62
CA THR A 124 25.58 -13.97 11.77
C THR A 124 24.19 -13.36 11.64
N VAL A 125 23.90 -12.76 10.49
CA VAL A 125 22.55 -12.28 10.14
C VAL A 125 21.70 -13.49 9.78
N SER A 126 20.56 -13.65 10.47
CA SER A 126 19.58 -14.70 10.18
C SER A 126 18.76 -14.35 8.93
N ASN A 127 18.50 -15.34 8.07
CA ASN A 127 17.72 -15.18 6.82
C ASN A 127 16.19 -15.22 7.04
N ASP A 128 15.72 -15.04 8.28
CA ASP A 128 14.30 -15.14 8.61
C ASP A 128 13.58 -13.77 8.50
N VAL A 129 12.67 -13.65 7.53
CA VAL A 129 11.91 -12.42 7.20
C VAL A 129 10.95 -12.02 8.34
N SER A 130 10.66 -12.95 9.25
CA SER A 130 9.78 -12.76 10.41
C SER A 130 10.38 -11.87 11.51
N ASN A 131 11.72 -11.75 11.60
CA ASN A 131 12.42 -11.01 12.66
C ASN A 131 13.09 -9.72 12.15
N TRP A 132 12.55 -9.10 11.11
CA TRP A 132 13.12 -7.90 10.50
C TRP A 132 13.31 -6.72 11.49
N GLN A 133 12.48 -6.61 12.54
CA GLN A 133 12.64 -5.60 13.61
C GLN A 133 13.87 -5.88 14.48
N GLU A 134 14.05 -7.14 14.89
CA GLU A 134 15.22 -7.56 15.67
C GLU A 134 16.49 -7.49 14.82
N ASN A 135 16.42 -7.86 13.54
CA ASN A 135 17.52 -7.74 12.60
C ASN A 135 17.92 -6.28 12.37
N LEU A 136 16.96 -5.35 12.30
CA LEU A 136 17.23 -3.93 12.18
C LEU A 136 17.91 -3.39 13.44
N LYS A 137 17.37 -3.72 14.61
CA LYS A 137 17.97 -3.33 15.89
C LYS A 137 19.38 -3.90 16.03
N ALA A 138 19.58 -5.17 15.72
CA ALA A 138 20.88 -5.84 15.81
C ALA A 138 21.91 -5.28 14.80
N SER A 139 21.47 -4.98 13.56
CA SER A 139 22.33 -4.34 12.57
C SER A 139 22.74 -2.94 13.02
N TRP A 140 21.81 -2.18 13.60
CA TRP A 140 22.09 -0.85 14.14
C TRP A 140 23.01 -0.89 15.37
N ASP A 141 22.73 -1.77 16.33
CA ASP A 141 23.56 -1.95 17.53
C ASP A 141 25.00 -2.35 17.13
N ALA A 142 25.18 -3.17 16.10
CA ALA A 142 26.48 -3.52 15.52
C ALA A 142 27.18 -2.34 14.83
N ILE A 143 26.43 -1.51 14.07
CA ILE A 143 26.96 -0.30 13.41
C ILE A 143 27.43 0.72 14.45
N VAL A 144 26.68 0.92 15.55
CA VAL A 144 27.05 1.88 16.60
C VAL A 144 28.19 1.35 17.47
N SER A 145 28.23 0.05 17.78
CA SER A 145 29.29 -0.51 18.62
C SER A 145 30.68 -0.45 17.97
N ASP A 146 30.74 -0.55 16.64
CA ASP A 146 32.01 -0.53 15.89
C ASP A 146 32.55 0.91 15.67
N PHE A 147 31.72 1.95 15.84
CA PHE A 147 32.08 3.34 15.53
C PHE A 147 32.34 4.25 16.74
N VAL A 148 32.11 3.79 17.97
CA VAL A 148 32.45 4.53 19.19
C VAL A 148 33.79 4.07 19.76
N THR A 149 34.88 4.38 19.06
CA THR A 149 36.22 4.38 19.67
C THR A 149 36.87 5.74 19.45
N VAL A 150 36.87 6.58 20.50
CA VAL A 150 37.51 7.90 20.48
C VAL A 150 39.02 7.73 20.59
N GLU A 151 39.72 7.66 19.45
CA GLU A 151 41.18 7.80 19.41
C GLU A 151 41.59 9.04 18.63
N LYS A 152 42.23 10.00 19.30
CA LYS A 152 42.79 11.20 18.67
C LYS A 152 44.01 10.81 17.83
N ARG A 153 43.94 10.97 16.50
CA ARG A 153 45.11 10.86 15.62
C ARG A 153 45.18 11.98 14.59
N THR A 154 46.40 12.47 14.40
CA THR A 154 46.80 13.57 13.51
C THR A 154 47.23 13.01 12.16
N ALA A 155 46.32 12.95 11.19
CA ALA A 155 46.64 12.67 9.79
C ALA A 155 46.02 13.76 8.90
N ALA A 156 46.66 14.06 7.76
CA ALA A 156 46.24 15.14 6.87
C ALA A 156 44.84 14.85 6.30
N ILE A 157 43.89 15.73 6.64
CA ILE A 157 42.49 15.65 6.26
C ILE A 157 42.38 15.93 4.76
N THR A 158 42.08 14.91 3.95
CA THR A 158 41.73 15.10 2.54
C THR A 158 40.21 15.01 2.38
N PRO A 159 39.57 15.92 1.62
CA PRO A 159 38.13 15.84 1.39
C PRO A 159 37.78 14.57 0.62
N PHE A 160 37.01 13.69 1.27
CA PHE A 160 36.68 12.35 0.81
C PHE A 160 35.51 12.33 -0.21
N MET A 161 34.63 13.33 -0.18
CA MET A 161 33.49 13.43 -1.11
C MET A 161 33.56 14.66 -2.01
N SER A 162 33.54 14.43 -3.33
CA SER A 162 33.32 15.47 -4.35
C SER A 162 31.90 16.06 -4.26
N ALA A 163 31.71 17.28 -4.75
CA ALA A 163 30.39 17.92 -4.79
C ALA A 163 29.32 17.06 -5.48
N LYS A 164 29.70 16.31 -6.52
CA LYS A 164 28.80 15.37 -7.22
C LYS A 164 28.40 14.19 -6.33
N GLN A 165 29.32 13.62 -5.56
CA GLN A 165 29.01 12.54 -4.61
C GLN A 165 28.11 13.05 -3.48
N GLN A 166 28.37 14.26 -2.98
CA GLN A 166 27.54 14.89 -1.96
C GLN A 166 26.11 15.13 -2.44
N TRP A 167 25.96 15.63 -3.67
CA TRP A 167 24.64 15.78 -4.29
C TRP A 167 23.95 14.43 -4.46
N LEU A 168 24.66 13.40 -4.94
CA LEU A 168 24.10 12.07 -5.14
C LEU A 168 23.59 11.44 -3.83
N ALA A 169 24.34 11.55 -2.74
CA ALA A 169 23.92 11.01 -1.43
C ALA A 169 22.61 11.65 -0.94
N ARG A 170 22.47 12.98 -1.12
CA ARG A 170 21.22 13.69 -0.79
C ARG A 170 20.05 13.25 -1.64
N GLU A 171 20.24 13.15 -2.96
CA GLU A 171 19.17 12.74 -3.87
C GLU A 171 18.75 11.28 -3.66
N GLN A 172 19.69 10.38 -3.35
CA GLN A 172 19.36 9.00 -2.98
C GLN A 172 18.53 8.94 -1.70
N LEU A 173 18.87 9.73 -0.67
CA LEU A 173 18.10 9.79 0.56
C LEU A 173 16.68 10.33 0.31
N LYS A 174 16.56 11.46 -0.43
CA LYS A 174 15.25 12.01 -0.81
C LYS A 174 14.41 10.98 -1.58
N PHE A 175 15.02 10.27 -2.52
CA PHE A 175 14.33 9.26 -3.31
C PHE A 175 13.83 8.10 -2.44
N ALA A 176 14.66 7.58 -1.53
CA ALA A 176 14.25 6.52 -0.61
C ALA A 176 13.08 6.96 0.29
N LEU A 177 13.13 8.19 0.82
CA LEU A 177 12.05 8.76 1.63
C LEU A 177 10.76 9.00 0.82
N LEU A 178 10.86 9.48 -0.42
CA LEU A 178 9.70 9.65 -1.31
C LEU A 178 9.03 8.30 -1.62
N ASN A 179 9.82 7.24 -1.83
CA ASN A 179 9.29 5.89 -1.98
C ASN A 179 8.58 5.40 -0.71
N ALA A 180 9.14 5.69 0.47
CA ALA A 180 8.48 5.37 1.75
C ALA A 180 7.14 6.09 1.88
N GLN A 181 7.10 7.39 1.56
CA GLN A 181 5.89 8.21 1.57
C GLN A 181 4.83 7.66 0.60
N GLN A 182 5.22 7.30 -0.61
CA GLN A 182 4.30 6.70 -1.57
C GLN A 182 3.76 5.36 -1.07
N ALA A 183 4.62 4.48 -0.57
CA ALA A 183 4.25 3.16 -0.10
C ALA A 183 3.26 3.21 1.07
N VAL A 184 3.47 4.10 2.06
CA VAL A 184 2.53 4.23 3.18
C VAL A 184 1.17 4.76 2.74
N MET A 185 1.13 5.71 1.80
CA MET A 185 -0.14 6.20 1.24
C MET A 185 -0.90 5.09 0.51
N GLN A 186 -0.18 4.21 -0.18
CA GLN A 186 -0.74 3.05 -0.86
C GLN A 186 -1.01 1.86 0.08
N GLY A 187 -0.76 1.97 1.39
CA GLY A 187 -0.98 0.87 2.34
C GLY A 187 0.01 -0.30 2.18
N GLN A 188 1.11 -0.10 1.47
CA GLN A 188 2.13 -1.12 1.19
C GLN A 188 3.14 -1.17 2.34
N SER A 189 2.74 -1.71 3.51
CA SER A 189 3.54 -1.70 4.74
C SER A 189 4.95 -2.28 4.56
N THR A 190 5.10 -3.36 3.81
CA THR A 190 6.41 -3.98 3.53
C THR A 190 7.32 -3.04 2.74
N LEU A 191 6.81 -2.42 1.67
CA LEU A 191 7.59 -1.49 0.84
C LEU A 191 7.93 -0.20 1.60
N TYR A 192 7.01 0.27 2.45
CA TYR A 192 7.25 1.40 3.35
C TYR A 192 8.44 1.15 4.27
N LYS A 193 8.45 0.00 4.97
CA LYS A 193 9.53 -0.39 5.88
C LYS A 193 10.87 -0.57 5.14
N GLN A 194 10.86 -1.21 3.96
CA GLN A 194 12.06 -1.36 3.14
C GLN A 194 12.64 -0.01 2.68
N ALA A 195 11.80 0.93 2.28
CA ALA A 195 12.24 2.26 1.84
C ALA A 195 12.79 3.10 3.01
N LEU A 196 12.22 2.99 4.21
CA LEU A 196 12.80 3.60 5.41
C LEU A 196 14.12 2.95 5.83
N GLN A 197 14.24 1.63 5.68
CA GLN A 197 15.50 0.93 5.91
C GLN A 197 16.60 1.45 4.98
N GLN A 198 16.30 1.53 3.69
CA GLN A 198 17.24 2.09 2.71
C GLN A 198 17.64 3.53 3.06
N SER A 199 16.71 4.31 3.61
CA SER A 199 16.99 5.66 4.08
C SER A 199 18.01 5.66 5.24
N LEU A 200 17.86 4.74 6.22
CA LEU A 200 18.84 4.56 7.30
C LEU A 200 20.22 4.16 6.76
N ASP A 201 20.27 3.19 5.84
CA ASP A 201 21.53 2.71 5.26
C ASP A 201 22.29 3.84 4.55
N ILE A 202 21.58 4.71 3.82
CA ILE A 202 22.14 5.89 3.16
C ILE A 202 22.66 6.90 4.19
N VAL A 203 21.92 7.13 5.29
CA VAL A 203 22.35 8.04 6.35
C VAL A 203 23.65 7.54 6.99
N VAL A 204 23.71 6.26 7.36
CA VAL A 204 24.91 5.63 7.94
C VAL A 204 26.11 5.72 7.00
N ALA A 205 25.91 5.46 5.71
CA ALA A 205 27.02 5.39 4.77
C ALA A 205 27.64 6.77 4.43
N HIS A 206 26.90 7.87 4.62
CA HIS A 206 27.26 9.15 4.01
C HIS A 206 27.15 10.39 4.92
N TYR A 207 26.60 10.28 6.13
CA TYR A 207 26.37 11.42 7.02
C TYR A 207 27.17 11.33 8.32
N GLN A 208 27.38 12.48 8.97
CA GLN A 208 28.15 12.59 10.21
C GLN A 208 27.36 12.04 11.40
N LEU A 209 27.61 10.77 11.75
CA LEU A 209 26.85 10.06 12.80
C LEU A 209 27.04 10.63 14.21
N ASP A 210 28.11 11.38 14.46
CA ASP A 210 28.39 12.09 15.71
C ASP A 210 27.65 13.44 15.81
N ASN A 211 26.91 13.84 14.76
CA ASN A 211 26.11 15.04 14.78
C ASN A 211 24.74 14.80 15.45
N VAL A 212 24.43 15.59 16.47
CA VAL A 212 23.14 15.52 17.21
C VAL A 212 21.92 15.64 16.29
N GLY A 213 22.00 16.42 15.20
CA GLY A 213 20.93 16.52 14.22
C GLY A 213 20.71 15.24 13.43
N ILE A 214 21.80 14.51 13.11
CA ILE A 214 21.73 13.20 12.46
C ILE A 214 21.19 12.14 13.42
N GLU A 215 21.61 12.14 14.68
CA GLU A 215 21.06 11.23 15.71
C GLU A 215 19.53 11.37 15.83
N ALA A 216 19.02 12.61 15.92
CA ALA A 216 17.59 12.88 15.97
C ALA A 216 16.86 12.46 14.68
N TYR A 217 17.49 12.69 13.52
CA TYR A 217 16.95 12.28 12.22
C TYR A 217 16.80 10.75 12.11
N ILE A 218 17.82 10.01 12.55
CA ILE A 218 17.83 8.56 12.60
C ILE A 218 16.76 8.04 13.56
N SER A 219 16.67 8.60 14.78
CA SER A 219 15.63 8.24 15.75
C SER A 219 14.22 8.40 15.15
N THR A 220 13.99 9.50 14.43
CA THR A 220 12.70 9.73 13.76
C THR A 220 12.40 8.65 12.72
N ILE A 221 13.39 8.26 11.89
CA ILE A 221 13.19 7.17 10.91
C ILE A 221 12.93 5.84 11.63
N GLN A 222 13.63 5.54 12.72
CA GLN A 222 13.42 4.31 13.50
C GLN A 222 12.03 4.25 14.12
N GLU A 223 11.55 5.36 14.70
CA GLU A 223 10.18 5.47 15.22
C GLU A 223 9.15 5.19 14.12
N LEU A 224 9.34 5.79 12.94
CA LEU A 224 8.48 5.56 11.78
C LEU A 224 8.47 4.08 11.34
N VAL A 225 9.62 3.42 11.33
CA VAL A 225 9.72 1.98 11.01
C VAL A 225 8.90 1.12 11.98
N MET A 226 8.85 1.49 13.27
CA MET A 226 8.11 0.76 14.30
C MET A 226 6.59 0.97 14.23
N LEU A 227 6.11 1.98 13.50
CA LEU A 227 4.68 2.22 13.37
C LEU A 227 3.99 1.07 12.63
N ASP A 228 2.85 0.65 13.17
CA ASP A 228 1.98 -0.27 12.47
C ASP A 228 1.19 0.49 11.41
N THR A 229 1.51 0.21 10.15
CA THR A 229 0.83 0.76 8.98
C THR A 229 -0.06 -0.27 8.31
N SER A 230 -0.28 -1.43 8.95
CA SER A 230 -1.15 -2.46 8.43
C SER A 230 -2.61 -1.98 8.41
N ARG A 231 -3.33 -2.37 7.37
CA ARG A 231 -4.77 -2.13 7.25
C ARG A 231 -5.45 -3.47 7.43
N GLU A 232 -6.38 -3.54 8.37
CA GLU A 232 -7.26 -4.69 8.48
C GLU A 232 -8.28 -4.62 7.35
N LEU A 233 -8.00 -5.36 6.27
CA LEU A 233 -8.91 -5.49 5.14
C LEU A 233 -9.74 -6.76 5.30
N PRO A 234 -11.05 -6.73 4.98
CA PRO A 234 -11.86 -7.93 5.02
C PRO A 234 -11.35 -8.96 4.00
N ALA A 235 -11.33 -10.24 4.37
CA ALA A 235 -10.83 -11.31 3.48
C ALA A 235 -11.70 -11.54 2.24
N GLN A 236 -12.97 -11.12 2.29
CA GLN A 236 -13.92 -11.21 1.20
C GLN A 236 -14.92 -10.04 1.26
N LEU A 237 -15.60 -9.78 0.15
CA LEU A 237 -16.74 -8.86 0.08
C LEU A 237 -18.02 -9.68 0.23
N ASP A 238 -18.87 -9.33 1.20
CA ASP A 238 -20.07 -10.09 1.54
C ASP A 238 -21.04 -10.16 0.35
N ALA A 239 -21.10 -9.11 -0.49
CA ALA A 239 -21.96 -9.07 -1.66
C ALA A 239 -21.52 -9.97 -2.82
N GLN A 240 -20.25 -10.40 -2.85
CA GLN A 240 -19.65 -11.04 -4.04
C GLN A 240 -20.27 -12.40 -4.37
N GLN A 241 -20.40 -13.30 -3.38
CA GLN A 241 -20.97 -14.63 -3.60
C GLN A 241 -22.47 -14.57 -3.93
N PRO A 242 -23.32 -13.88 -3.14
CA PRO A 242 -24.76 -13.84 -3.41
C PRO A 242 -25.12 -13.18 -4.75
N LEU A 243 -24.36 -12.17 -5.18
CA LEU A 243 -24.55 -11.57 -6.49
C LEU A 243 -24.24 -12.56 -7.63
N GLY A 244 -23.16 -13.34 -7.49
CA GLY A 244 -22.80 -14.40 -8.43
C GLY A 244 -23.89 -15.48 -8.54
N GLU A 245 -24.42 -15.94 -7.41
CA GLU A 245 -25.47 -16.97 -7.37
C GLU A 245 -26.76 -16.51 -8.10
N ILE A 246 -27.16 -15.24 -7.93
CA ILE A 246 -28.33 -14.70 -8.62
C ILE A 246 -28.13 -14.67 -10.14
N ILE A 247 -26.93 -14.31 -10.59
CA ILE A 247 -26.59 -14.30 -12.02
C ILE A 247 -26.67 -15.73 -12.58
N GLU A 248 -26.08 -16.71 -11.90
CA GLU A 248 -26.11 -18.11 -12.32
C GLU A 248 -27.54 -18.64 -12.42
N GLN A 249 -28.39 -18.36 -11.43
CA GLN A 249 -29.80 -18.75 -11.43
C GLN A 249 -30.54 -18.14 -12.63
N ARG A 250 -30.33 -16.84 -12.90
CA ARG A 250 -30.95 -16.17 -14.06
C ARG A 250 -30.51 -16.80 -15.36
N ILE A 251 -29.20 -17.03 -15.54
CA ILE A 251 -28.65 -17.70 -16.73
C ILE A 251 -29.27 -19.08 -16.92
N GLN A 252 -29.37 -19.89 -15.86
CA GLN A 252 -29.99 -21.21 -15.94
C GLN A 252 -31.46 -21.15 -16.34
N THR A 253 -32.24 -20.20 -15.80
CA THR A 253 -33.65 -20.02 -16.19
C THR A 253 -33.81 -19.59 -17.65
N LEU A 254 -32.89 -18.77 -18.18
CA LEU A 254 -32.90 -18.38 -19.60
C LEU A 254 -32.70 -19.59 -20.53
N PHE A 255 -31.80 -20.52 -20.17
CA PHE A 255 -31.55 -21.72 -20.96
C PHE A 255 -32.61 -22.82 -20.76
N ALA A 256 -33.24 -22.89 -19.59
CA ALA A 256 -34.30 -23.87 -19.30
C ALA A 256 -35.65 -23.51 -19.95
N GLY A 257 -35.98 -22.22 -20.08
CA GLY A 257 -37.22 -21.74 -20.70
C GLY A 257 -37.26 -21.75 -22.24
N GLY A 258 -36.17 -22.17 -22.90
CA GLY A 258 -36.03 -22.22 -24.36
C GLY A 258 -36.32 -23.58 -25.02
N ARG A 259 -36.82 -24.57 -24.27
CA ARG A 259 -37.21 -25.90 -24.79
C ARG A 259 -38.72 -26.06 -24.86
#